data_AF-A0A939WE25-F1
#
_entry.id   AF-A0A939WE25-F1
#
_cell.length_a   1.000
_cell.length_b   1.000
_cell.length_c   1.000
_cell.angle_alpha   90.00
_cell.angle_beta   90.00
_cell.angle_gamma   90.00
#
_symmetry.space_group_name_H-M   'P 1'
#
loop_
_entity.id
_entity.type
_entity.pdbx_description
1 polymer ?
#
loop_
_entity_poly.entity_id
_entity_poly.type
_entity_poly.pdbx_seq_one_letter_code
_entity_poly.pdbx_strand_id
1 'polypeptide(L)'
;MAKNCPTCGAPVEYDPKLRALVCNICGNAYAPEELPDKEVVPHTLQEQFQVFLEEEGIHVDSDDGEIHLDPRAEEIPSDSESEDLLIPPAEEVTGLMAEDFECKVYTCSQCGGEVFATDTEVSTRCVYCGSTAVIYNRISKSRKPDYILPFSITKEEAISNFKKRIKRCAFVPRRFKKLDAECVRGIYLPCTLFDGEYSDVQHHIEDHESVTYMGECYFHDLPVISCSCIDETAADALEPFAMSSKKPFDTSYLMGFYSNTADLSEAEILERARKRGKEKFNDHLLEYWQGVSRDKSHVEKVFASFQKRNPPLCDPKSAYEKTGTVMLPVWFITVHYENTPYTFLINGQTGEVSGTAPWNKKLIYSLMGLMFLACATLLTVYYRADPSAFRIGSDELDLYLTAPIAAFGVLAFGVALFKHANKLLEVTSSIKLSVFSRKRQGDRI
;
A
#
# COMPACT_ATOMS: atom_id res chain seq x y z
N MET A 1 -3.92 23.88 8.26
CA MET A 1 -3.00 24.39 7.22
C MET A 1 -3.78 24.54 5.94
N ALA A 2 -4.10 25.77 5.55
CA ALA A 2 -4.85 26.07 4.33
C ALA A 2 -4.10 27.15 3.54
N LYS A 3 -3.74 26.85 2.29
CA LYS A 3 -3.21 27.84 1.34
C LYS A 3 -4.40 28.38 0.55
N ASN A 4 -4.50 29.70 0.47
CA ASN A 4 -5.55 30.39 -0.26
C ASN A 4 -4.96 31.16 -1.44
N CYS A 5 -5.74 31.29 -2.51
CA CYS A 5 -5.38 32.03 -3.69
C CYS A 5 -5.17 33.52 -3.35
N PRO A 6 -3.99 34.11 -3.62
CA PRO A 6 -3.71 35.52 -3.34
C PRO A 6 -4.66 36.49 -4.05
N THR A 7 -5.20 36.08 -5.20
CA THR A 7 -6.08 36.93 -6.02
C THR A 7 -7.52 37.00 -5.51
N CYS A 8 -8.06 35.91 -4.97
CA CYS A 8 -9.50 35.83 -4.64
C CYS A 8 -9.81 35.24 -3.26
N GLY A 9 -8.81 34.81 -2.50
CA GLY A 9 -8.97 34.26 -1.15
C GLY A 9 -9.56 32.84 -1.08
N ALA A 10 -9.99 32.28 -2.21
CA ALA A 10 -10.51 30.91 -2.29
C ALA A 10 -9.41 29.87 -2.06
N PRO A 11 -9.74 28.68 -1.53
CA PRO A 11 -8.77 27.59 -1.41
C PRO A 11 -8.18 27.19 -2.76
N VAL A 12 -6.93 26.72 -2.74
CA VAL A 12 -6.26 26.13 -3.91
C VAL A 12 -6.09 24.62 -3.75
N GLU A 13 -6.06 23.91 -4.86
CA GLU A 13 -5.86 22.46 -4.91
C GLU A 13 -4.66 22.13 -5.80
N TYR A 14 -3.91 21.08 -5.45
CA TYR A 14 -2.80 20.64 -6.28
C TYR A 14 -3.31 19.87 -7.51
N ASP A 15 -2.99 20.36 -8.71
CA ASP A 15 -3.30 19.69 -9.97
C ASP A 15 -2.12 18.80 -10.42
N PRO A 16 -2.28 17.46 -10.50
CA PRO A 16 -1.20 16.55 -10.90
C PRO A 16 -0.65 16.78 -12.30
N LYS A 17 -1.48 17.29 -13.22
CA LYS A 17 -1.13 17.48 -14.63
C LYS A 17 -0.33 18.76 -14.82
N LEU A 18 -0.74 19.84 -14.16
CA LEU A 18 -0.05 21.12 -14.18
C LEU A 18 1.13 21.18 -13.20
N ARG A 19 1.15 20.26 -12.21
CA ARG A 19 2.12 20.24 -11.10
C ARG A 19 2.17 21.58 -10.35
N ALA A 20 0.99 22.14 -10.13
CA ALA A 20 0.79 23.47 -9.58
C ALA A 20 -0.45 23.51 -8.69
N LEU A 21 -0.49 24.47 -7.76
CA LEU A 21 -1.67 24.80 -6.99
C LEU A 21 -2.61 25.65 -7.85
N VAL A 22 -3.80 25.14 -8.14
CA VAL A 22 -4.81 25.79 -8.99
C VAL A 22 -5.97 26.26 -8.14
N CYS A 23 -6.40 27.50 -8.38
CA CYS A 23 -7.60 28.04 -7.76
C CYS A 23 -8.85 27.68 -8.57
N ASN A 24 -9.79 26.95 -7.96
CA ASN A 24 -11.04 26.54 -8.61
C ASN A 24 -12.01 27.70 -8.91
N ILE A 25 -11.78 28.90 -8.36
CA ILE A 25 -12.64 30.07 -8.57
C ILE A 25 -12.11 30.98 -9.69
N CYS A 26 -10.84 31.36 -9.64
CA CYS A 26 -10.27 32.31 -10.61
C CYS A 26 -9.37 31.65 -11.67
N GLY A 27 -9.02 30.37 -11.52
CA GLY A 27 -8.21 29.62 -12.48
C GLY A 27 -6.71 29.91 -12.45
N ASN A 28 -6.23 30.81 -11.58
CA ASN A 28 -4.81 31.06 -11.42
C ASN A 28 -4.08 29.82 -10.88
N ALA A 29 -2.86 29.63 -11.36
CA ALA A 29 -1.97 28.55 -10.97
C ALA A 29 -0.69 29.12 -10.35
N TYR A 30 -0.22 28.49 -9.28
CA TYR A 30 0.96 28.89 -8.51
C TYR A 30 1.87 27.68 -8.30
N ALA A 31 3.18 27.88 -8.22
CA ALA A 31 4.06 26.78 -7.82
C ALA A 31 3.79 26.43 -6.33
N PRO A 32 3.86 25.15 -5.94
CA PRO A 32 3.67 24.74 -4.54
C PRO A 32 4.57 25.50 -3.55
N GLU A 33 5.81 25.79 -3.96
CA GLU A 33 6.82 26.46 -3.14
C GLU A 33 6.62 27.98 -3.03
N GLU A 34 5.79 28.59 -3.88
CA GLU A 34 5.61 30.06 -3.94
C GLU A 34 4.59 30.60 -2.93
N LEU A 35 3.66 29.75 -2.46
CA LEU A 35 2.60 30.16 -1.53
C LEU A 35 3.01 29.83 -0.09
N PRO A 36 3.17 30.81 0.81
CA PRO A 36 3.49 30.53 2.21
C PRO A 36 2.30 29.86 2.91
N ASP A 37 2.60 28.98 3.87
CA ASP A 37 1.59 28.43 4.77
C ASP A 37 0.97 29.55 5.61
N LYS A 38 -0.36 29.58 5.70
CA LYS A 38 -1.02 30.41 6.70
C LYS A 38 -0.91 29.68 8.04
N GLU A 39 -0.23 30.28 9.01
CA GLU A 39 -0.28 29.82 10.40
C GLU A 39 -1.75 29.71 10.81
N VAL A 40 -2.17 28.49 11.13
CA VAL A 40 -3.46 28.27 11.79
C VAL A 40 -3.18 28.55 13.26
N VAL A 41 -3.63 29.70 13.74
CA VAL A 41 -3.66 29.95 15.18
C VAL A 41 -4.80 29.08 15.73
N PRO A 42 -4.52 28.07 16.57
CA PRO A 42 -5.58 27.24 17.13
C PRO A 42 -6.36 28.09 18.12
N HIS A 43 -7.58 28.48 17.75
CA HIS A 43 -8.50 29.05 18.73
C HIS A 43 -8.94 27.94 19.68
N THR A 44 -8.61 28.10 20.97
CA THR A 44 -9.19 27.27 22.02
C THR A 44 -10.72 27.38 21.99
N LEU A 45 -11.45 26.38 22.51
CA LEU A 45 -12.92 26.48 22.61
C LEU A 45 -13.37 27.75 23.34
N GLN A 46 -12.56 28.25 24.29
CA GLN A 46 -12.76 29.54 24.94
C GLN A 46 -12.63 30.71 23.99
N GLU A 47 -11.59 30.75 23.14
CA GLU A 47 -11.43 31.81 22.14
C GLU A 47 -12.52 31.79 21.05
N GLN A 48 -12.95 30.61 20.60
CA GLN A 48 -14.07 30.49 19.65
C GLN A 48 -15.38 30.98 20.27
N PHE A 49 -15.59 30.72 21.55
CA PHE A 49 -16.75 31.21 22.29
C PHE A 49 -16.68 32.73 22.49
N GLN A 50 -15.49 33.28 22.75
CA GLN A 50 -15.26 34.71 22.87
C GLN A 50 -15.60 35.46 21.57
N VAL A 51 -15.13 34.97 20.43
CA VAL A 51 -15.41 35.55 19.11
C VAL A 51 -16.92 35.48 18.78
N PHE A 52 -17.57 34.37 19.11
CA PHE A 52 -19.02 34.23 18.95
C PHE A 52 -19.82 35.23 19.82
N LEU A 53 -19.38 35.45 21.06
CA LEU A 53 -20.00 36.43 21.96
C LEU A 53 -19.82 37.87 21.46
N GLU A 54 -18.66 38.20 20.88
CA GLU A 54 -18.40 39.52 20.28
C GLU A 54 -19.24 39.77 19.03
N GLU A 55 -19.43 38.77 18.16
CA GLU A 55 -20.28 38.88 16.96
C GLU A 55 -21.77 39.05 17.30
N GLU A 56 -22.24 38.44 18.39
CA GLU A 56 -23.61 38.62 18.91
C GLU A 56 -23.77 39.87 19.81
N GLY A 57 -22.69 40.66 19.98
CA GLY A 57 -22.71 41.91 20.74
C GLY A 57 -22.82 41.74 22.26
N ILE A 58 -22.43 40.58 22.79
CA ILE A 58 -22.45 40.25 24.21
C ILE A 58 -21.06 40.50 24.81
N HIS A 59 -20.87 41.66 25.44
CA HIS A 59 -19.65 41.95 26.19
C HIS A 59 -19.67 41.25 27.57
N VAL A 60 -18.64 40.45 27.85
CA VAL A 60 -18.36 39.91 29.18
C VAL A 60 -17.21 40.72 29.77
N ASP A 61 -17.53 41.64 30.68
CA ASP A 61 -16.53 42.34 31.48
C ASP A 61 -15.98 41.37 32.54
N SER A 62 -14.73 40.95 32.39
CA SER A 62 -14.01 40.19 33.40
C SER A 62 -13.29 41.14 34.35
N ASP A 63 -14.03 41.69 35.31
CA ASP A 63 -13.43 42.06 36.59
C ASP A 63 -13.59 40.87 37.54
N ASP A 64 -12.51 40.55 38.25
CA ASP A 64 -12.40 39.57 39.33
C ASP A 64 -12.03 38.14 38.89
N GLY A 65 -10.77 37.96 38.49
CA GLY A 65 -10.16 36.65 38.32
C GLY A 65 -10.01 35.90 39.65
N GLU A 66 -10.98 35.04 39.99
CA GLU A 66 -10.79 33.92 40.91
C GLU A 66 -11.92 32.88 40.72
N ILE A 67 -11.56 31.64 40.36
CA ILE A 67 -12.48 30.50 40.38
C ILE A 67 -12.08 29.62 41.57
N HIS A 68 -12.90 29.63 42.62
CA HIS A 68 -12.80 28.71 43.75
C HIS A 68 -13.25 27.30 43.32
N LEU A 69 -12.36 26.31 43.46
CA LEU A 69 -12.70 24.89 43.37
C LEU A 69 -12.94 24.31 44.79
N ASP A 70 -14.08 23.64 44.95
CA ASP A 70 -14.64 23.04 46.16
C ASP A 70 -13.75 21.90 46.73
N PRO A 71 -13.35 21.90 48.02
CA PRO A 71 -12.45 20.90 48.57
C PRO A 71 -13.23 19.74 49.21
N ARG A 72 -13.59 18.72 48.42
CA ARG A 72 -13.94 17.39 48.96
C ARG A 72 -13.41 16.27 48.06
N ALA A 73 -12.12 15.95 48.22
CA ALA A 73 -11.56 14.66 47.87
C ALA A 73 -10.86 14.09 49.11
N GLU A 74 -11.26 12.89 49.50
CA GLU A 74 -10.78 12.14 50.66
C GLU A 74 -9.30 11.78 50.53
N GLU A 75 -8.55 11.94 51.62
CA GLU A 75 -7.15 11.52 51.74
C GLU A 75 -7.05 9.99 51.79
N ILE A 76 -6.21 9.41 50.94
CA ILE A 76 -5.75 8.01 51.04
C ILE A 76 -4.29 8.03 51.52
N PRO A 77 -3.88 7.20 52.51
CA PRO A 77 -2.57 7.30 53.13
C PRO A 77 -1.44 6.76 52.25
N SER A 78 -0.30 7.43 52.36
CA SER A 78 1.02 7.02 51.88
C SER A 78 1.54 5.82 52.66
N ASP A 79 2.06 4.79 51.97
CA ASP A 79 3.26 4.03 52.36
C ASP A 79 3.53 2.90 51.34
N SER A 80 4.55 3.07 50.50
CA SER A 80 5.47 1.99 50.12
C SER A 80 6.60 2.54 49.24
N GLU A 81 7.82 2.32 49.72
CA GLU A 81 9.10 2.61 49.09
C GLU A 81 9.19 2.03 47.66
N SER A 82 9.61 2.85 46.69
CA SER A 82 10.12 2.37 45.41
C SER A 82 11.21 3.30 44.88
N GLU A 83 12.32 2.70 44.52
CA GLU A 83 13.61 3.28 44.16
C GLU A 83 13.55 4.41 43.12
N ASP A 84 14.41 5.41 43.31
CA ASP A 84 14.67 6.53 42.40
C ASP A 84 15.13 6.03 41.01
N LEU A 85 14.18 5.78 40.12
CA LEU A 85 14.42 5.78 38.69
C LEU A 85 14.42 7.24 38.21
N LEU A 86 15.61 7.84 38.23
CA LEU A 86 15.92 9.07 37.50
C LEU A 86 15.58 8.87 36.02
N ILE A 87 14.38 9.28 35.63
CA ILE A 87 14.02 9.50 34.23
C ILE A 87 14.77 10.77 33.82
N PRO A 88 15.80 10.70 32.96
CA PRO A 88 16.41 11.91 32.46
C PRO A 88 15.36 12.72 31.67
N PRO A 89 15.38 14.06 31.75
CA PRO A 89 14.48 14.90 30.97
C PRO A 89 14.60 14.57 29.48
N ALA A 90 13.46 14.62 28.78
CA ALA A 90 13.27 14.15 27.40
C ALA A 90 14.04 14.94 26.32
N GLU A 91 15.13 15.62 26.67
CA GLU A 91 15.92 16.47 25.77
C GLU A 91 17.28 15.88 25.38
N GLU A 92 17.64 14.68 25.87
CA GLU A 92 18.97 14.10 25.62
C GLU A 92 18.99 12.75 24.86
N VAL A 93 17.95 12.44 24.09
CA VAL A 93 18.00 11.32 23.13
C VAL A 93 17.48 11.76 21.77
N THR A 94 18.36 11.67 20.77
CA THR A 94 18.21 11.93 19.33
C THR A 94 18.44 13.36 18.85
N GLY A 95 19.66 13.59 18.35
CA GLY A 95 19.94 14.67 17.41
C GLY A 95 19.18 14.43 16.10
N LEU A 96 18.06 15.13 15.96
CA LEU A 96 17.45 15.73 14.78
C LEU A 96 16.11 16.25 15.30
N MET A 97 16.00 17.56 15.50
CA MET A 97 14.75 18.21 15.90
C MET A 97 13.71 17.92 14.82
N ALA A 98 12.90 16.87 15.00
CA ALA A 98 11.84 16.54 14.07
C ALA A 98 10.73 17.58 14.28
N GLU A 99 10.59 18.49 13.33
CA GLU A 99 9.47 19.43 13.31
C GLU A 99 8.16 18.64 13.20
N ASP A 100 7.23 18.87 14.10
CA ASP A 100 5.85 18.39 13.93
C ASP A 100 5.06 19.37 13.06
N PHE A 101 4.12 18.86 12.28
CA PHE A 101 3.15 19.67 11.57
C PHE A 101 1.73 19.39 12.07
N GLU A 102 0.90 20.42 12.05
CA GLU A 102 -0.48 20.36 12.49
C GLU A 102 -1.40 19.84 11.36
N CYS A 103 -2.16 18.81 11.67
CA CYS A 103 -3.04 18.15 10.71
C CYS A 103 -4.43 17.90 11.31
N LYS A 104 -5.46 18.00 10.46
CA LYS A 104 -6.82 17.63 10.85
C LYS A 104 -7.00 16.14 10.65
N VAL A 105 -7.26 15.43 11.75
CA VAL A 105 -7.47 13.97 11.74
C VAL A 105 -8.96 13.68 11.61
N TYR A 106 -9.30 12.84 10.64
CA TYR A 106 -10.63 12.31 10.41
C TYR A 106 -10.63 10.85 10.83
N THR A 107 -11.44 10.52 11.83
CA THR A 107 -11.56 9.15 12.31
C THR A 107 -12.93 8.61 11.95
N CYS A 108 -12.95 7.48 11.26
CA CYS A 108 -14.20 6.79 10.92
C CYS A 108 -14.71 6.01 12.13
N SER A 109 -15.94 6.27 12.57
CA SER A 109 -16.52 5.56 13.73
C SER A 109 -16.89 4.11 13.44
N GLN A 110 -17.08 3.76 12.16
CA GLN A 110 -17.38 2.38 11.76
C GLN A 110 -16.11 1.52 11.64
N CYS A 111 -14.99 2.10 11.18
CA CYS A 111 -13.82 1.33 10.82
C CYS A 111 -12.54 1.64 11.60
N GLY A 112 -12.55 2.68 12.43
CA GLY A 112 -11.40 3.15 13.19
C GLY A 112 -10.26 3.71 12.33
N GLY A 113 -10.46 3.83 11.01
CA GLY A 113 -9.45 4.37 10.12
C GLY A 113 -9.27 5.87 10.34
N GLU A 114 -8.01 6.30 10.46
CA GLU A 114 -7.62 7.70 10.60
C GLU A 114 -6.96 8.19 9.31
N VAL A 115 -7.42 9.33 8.80
CA VAL A 115 -6.74 10.07 7.71
C VAL A 115 -6.54 11.51 8.10
N PHE A 116 -5.44 12.07 7.63
CA PHE A 116 -5.25 13.51 7.53
C PHE A 116 -5.91 14.00 6.26
N ALA A 117 -6.69 15.06 6.37
CA ALA A 117 -7.18 15.80 5.20
C ALA A 117 -6.94 17.29 5.39
N THR A 118 -6.81 17.99 4.27
CA THR A 118 -6.78 19.45 4.21
C THR A 118 -8.20 20.01 4.24
N ASP A 119 -8.34 21.31 4.48
CA ASP A 119 -9.64 22.00 4.57
C ASP A 119 -10.44 21.98 3.26
N THR A 120 -9.79 21.65 2.15
CA THR A 120 -10.41 21.59 0.83
C THR A 120 -11.07 20.24 0.57
N GLU A 121 -10.59 19.15 1.18
CA GLU A 121 -10.99 17.79 0.85
C GLU A 121 -11.88 17.18 1.96
N VAL A 122 -13.14 17.64 2.00
CA VAL A 122 -14.13 17.17 2.98
C VAL A 122 -15.00 16.07 2.36
N SER A 123 -14.81 14.82 2.80
CA SER A 123 -15.66 13.71 2.39
C SER A 123 -16.73 13.40 3.43
N THR A 124 -17.98 13.34 2.98
CA THR A 124 -19.10 12.78 3.76
C THR A 124 -19.04 11.26 3.93
N ARG A 125 -18.04 10.59 3.34
CA ARG A 125 -17.81 9.14 3.43
C ARG A 125 -16.36 8.79 3.78
N CYS A 126 -16.16 7.76 4.59
CA CYS A 126 -14.85 7.23 4.93
C CYS A 126 -14.12 6.74 3.66
N VAL A 127 -12.85 7.14 3.50
CA VAL A 127 -11.99 6.75 2.36
C VAL A 127 -11.70 5.25 2.30
N TYR A 128 -11.81 4.55 3.43
CA TYR A 128 -11.52 3.12 3.53
C TYR A 128 -12.76 2.25 3.34
N CYS A 129 -13.79 2.47 4.19
CA CYS A 129 -14.95 1.59 4.23
C CYS A 129 -16.20 2.15 3.55
N GLY A 130 -16.18 3.41 3.12
CA GLY A 130 -17.33 4.06 2.48
C GLY A 130 -18.46 4.50 3.44
N SER A 131 -18.30 4.30 4.75
CA SER A 131 -19.30 4.71 5.77
C SER A 131 -19.53 6.22 5.78
N THR A 132 -20.77 6.66 5.96
CA THR A 132 -21.10 8.09 6.13
C THR A 132 -20.86 8.62 7.53
N ALA A 133 -20.54 7.75 8.49
CA ALA A 133 -20.32 8.11 9.90
C ALA A 133 -18.85 8.52 10.14
N VAL A 134 -18.43 9.62 9.52
CA VAL A 134 -17.11 10.21 9.77
C VAL A 134 -17.23 11.21 10.90
N ILE A 135 -16.51 10.99 12.01
CA ILE A 135 -16.46 11.94 13.12
C ILE A 135 -15.32 12.91 12.82
N TYR A 136 -15.67 14.19 12.77
CA TYR A 136 -14.72 15.28 12.67
C TYR A 136 -14.12 15.53 14.05
N ASN A 137 -12.89 16.01 14.03
CA ASN A 137 -12.15 16.64 15.13
C ASN A 137 -11.26 15.74 15.98
N ARG A 138 -9.99 15.74 15.58
CA ARG A 138 -8.97 16.43 16.38
C ARG A 138 -7.95 17.11 15.49
N ILE A 139 -7.47 18.26 15.93
CA ILE A 139 -6.19 18.78 15.48
C ILE A 139 -5.13 17.92 16.16
N SER A 140 -4.25 17.30 15.38
CA SER A 140 -3.12 16.53 15.90
C SER A 140 -1.81 17.10 15.37
N LYS A 141 -0.76 16.94 16.15
CA LYS A 141 0.61 17.06 15.67
C LYS A 141 1.03 15.71 15.10
N SER A 142 1.65 15.72 13.92
CA SER A 142 2.25 14.54 13.32
C SER A 142 3.67 14.88 12.91
N ARG A 143 4.57 13.88 12.98
CA ARG A 143 5.95 14.05 12.57
C ARG A 143 6.00 14.42 11.08
N LYS A 144 6.67 15.53 10.77
CA LYS A 144 6.88 15.97 9.40
C LYS A 144 7.71 14.93 8.64
N PRO A 145 7.22 14.41 7.49
CA PRO A 145 8.03 13.59 6.61
C PRO A 145 9.19 14.40 6.03
N ASP A 146 10.28 13.74 5.64
CA ASP A 146 11.41 14.41 5.00
C ASP A 146 11.07 14.77 3.54
N TYR A 147 10.36 13.87 2.86
CA TYR A 147 10.08 13.96 1.43
C TYR A 147 8.63 13.65 1.06
N ILE A 148 8.24 14.05 -0.15
CA ILE A 148 6.97 13.70 -0.80
C ILE A 148 7.21 13.40 -2.28
N LEU A 149 6.50 12.41 -2.81
CA LEU A 149 6.43 12.15 -4.24
C LEU A 149 5.14 12.75 -4.80
N PRO A 150 5.19 13.81 -5.62
CA PRO A 150 3.97 14.44 -6.12
C PRO A 150 3.13 13.50 -7.00
N PHE A 151 1.80 13.58 -6.89
CA PHE A 151 0.92 12.96 -7.87
C PHE A 151 1.26 13.50 -9.27
N SER A 152 1.39 12.58 -10.23
CA SER A 152 1.54 12.91 -11.66
C SER A 152 0.34 12.44 -12.49
N ILE A 153 -0.39 11.44 -11.99
CA ILE A 153 -1.59 10.90 -12.61
C ILE A 153 -2.81 11.59 -12.01
N THR A 154 -3.66 12.13 -12.87
CA THR A 154 -4.94 12.76 -12.48
C THR A 154 -5.98 11.71 -12.06
N LYS A 155 -7.04 12.17 -11.37
CA LYS A 155 -8.17 11.33 -10.96
C LYS A 155 -8.83 10.64 -12.16
N GLU A 156 -9.00 11.36 -13.27
CA GLU A 156 -9.63 10.88 -14.49
C GLU A 156 -8.77 9.82 -15.18
N GLU A 157 -7.45 10.02 -15.20
CA GLU A 157 -6.49 9.03 -15.72
C GLU A 157 -6.46 7.77 -14.87
N ALA A 158 -6.51 7.89 -13.54
CA ALA A 158 -6.60 6.76 -12.63
C ALA A 158 -7.87 5.91 -12.91
N ILE A 159 -9.04 6.56 -13.06
CA ILE A 159 -10.30 5.88 -13.43
C ILE A 159 -10.18 5.21 -14.81
N SER A 160 -9.56 5.88 -15.78
CA SER A 160 -9.34 5.35 -17.13
C SER A 160 -8.45 4.11 -17.12
N ASN A 161 -7.33 4.15 -16.38
CA ASN A 161 -6.39 3.04 -16.24
C ASN A 161 -7.03 1.84 -15.54
N PHE A 162 -7.80 2.09 -14.47
CA PHE A 162 -8.63 1.08 -13.83
C PHE A 162 -9.60 0.40 -14.82
N LYS A 163 -10.39 1.19 -15.55
CA LYS A 163 -11.35 0.66 -16.55
C LYS A 163 -10.63 -0.15 -17.63
N LYS A 164 -9.47 0.28 -18.11
CA LYS A 164 -8.65 -0.46 -19.10
C LYS A 164 -8.16 -1.79 -18.53
N ARG A 165 -7.65 -1.80 -17.29
CA ARG A 165 -7.17 -3.02 -16.61
C ARG A 165 -8.29 -4.04 -16.46
N ILE A 166 -9.42 -3.64 -15.88
CA ILE A 166 -10.57 -4.53 -15.64
C ILE A 166 -11.16 -5.11 -16.93
N LYS A 167 -11.18 -4.34 -18.02
CA LYS A 167 -11.65 -4.83 -19.32
C LYS A 167 -10.81 -6.01 -19.83
N ARG A 168 -9.49 -5.98 -19.63
CA ARG A 168 -8.54 -7.04 -20.07
C ARG A 168 -8.64 -8.34 -19.26
N CYS A 169 -9.17 -8.31 -18.04
CA CYS A 169 -9.26 -9.50 -17.19
C CYS A 169 -10.35 -10.47 -17.70
N ALA A 170 -9.97 -11.62 -18.27
CA ALA A 170 -10.91 -12.55 -18.91
C ALA A 170 -11.95 -13.16 -17.95
N PHE A 171 -11.56 -13.44 -16.70
CA PHE A 171 -12.38 -14.16 -15.71
C PHE A 171 -13.26 -13.27 -14.84
N VAL A 172 -13.29 -11.96 -15.08
CA VAL A 172 -14.11 -11.01 -14.31
C VAL A 172 -15.54 -10.95 -14.87
N PRO A 173 -16.59 -11.02 -14.02
CA PRO A 173 -17.99 -10.96 -14.46
C PRO A 173 -18.29 -9.73 -15.32
N ARG A 174 -19.06 -9.90 -16.38
CA ARG A 174 -19.48 -8.80 -17.28
C ARG A 174 -20.23 -7.69 -16.54
N ARG A 175 -20.97 -8.03 -15.48
CA ARG A 175 -21.67 -7.04 -14.64
C ARG A 175 -20.67 -6.14 -13.91
N PHE A 176 -19.62 -6.71 -13.32
CA PHE A 176 -18.56 -5.95 -12.67
C PHE A 176 -17.84 -5.02 -13.64
N LYS A 177 -17.50 -5.49 -14.85
CA LYS A 177 -16.82 -4.67 -15.87
C LYS A 177 -17.61 -3.45 -16.36
N LYS A 178 -18.93 -3.40 -16.08
CA LYS A 178 -19.82 -2.30 -16.45
C LYS A 178 -20.08 -1.33 -15.30
N LEU A 179 -19.68 -1.66 -14.08
CA LEU A 179 -19.82 -0.76 -12.96
C LEU A 179 -18.85 0.41 -13.09
N ASP A 180 -19.31 1.57 -12.63
CA ASP A 180 -18.46 2.74 -12.48
C ASP A 180 -17.78 2.74 -11.11
N ALA A 181 -16.69 3.49 -11.02
CA ALA A 181 -16.01 3.75 -9.76
C ALA A 181 -16.90 4.62 -8.88
N GLU A 182 -17.22 4.15 -7.67
CA GLU A 182 -18.09 4.89 -6.74
C GLU A 182 -17.29 5.86 -5.88
N CYS A 183 -16.15 5.42 -5.35
CA CYS A 183 -15.27 6.22 -4.51
C CYS A 183 -13.88 6.22 -5.13
N VAL A 184 -13.36 7.40 -5.46
CA VAL A 184 -12.01 7.61 -5.99
C VAL A 184 -11.32 8.66 -5.14
N ARG A 185 -10.26 8.26 -4.44
CA ARG A 185 -9.55 9.08 -3.46
C ARG A 185 -8.05 9.01 -3.71
N GLY A 186 -7.39 10.16 -3.76
CA GLY A 186 -5.93 10.21 -3.76
C GLY A 186 -5.45 10.28 -2.32
N ILE A 187 -4.60 9.34 -1.93
CA ILE A 187 -4.07 9.19 -0.57
C ILE A 187 -2.55 9.11 -0.64
N TYR A 188 -1.90 9.89 0.21
CA TYR A 188 -0.48 9.78 0.49
C TYR A 188 -0.21 8.71 1.54
N LEU A 189 0.58 7.69 1.19
CA LEU A 189 0.98 6.63 2.11
C LEU A 189 2.37 6.91 2.70
N PRO A 190 2.56 6.84 4.03
CA PRO A 190 3.85 7.04 4.63
C PRO A 190 4.75 5.83 4.39
N CYS A 191 5.98 6.11 3.98
CA CYS A 191 7.00 5.14 3.67
C CYS A 191 8.32 5.56 4.31
N THR A 192 9.05 4.59 4.85
CA THR A 192 10.41 4.77 5.34
C THR A 192 11.37 4.20 4.30
N LEU A 193 12.42 4.96 4.01
CA LEU A 193 13.48 4.57 3.08
C LEU A 193 14.64 3.99 3.87
N PHE A 194 15.21 2.91 3.36
CA PHE A 194 16.41 2.28 3.91
C PHE A 194 17.49 2.14 2.85
N ASP A 195 18.71 2.45 3.24
CA ASP A 195 19.90 1.94 2.56
C ASP A 195 20.35 0.70 3.30
N GLY A 196 20.79 -0.32 2.57
CA GLY A 196 21.21 -1.54 3.24
C GLY A 196 21.91 -2.54 2.36
N GLU A 197 22.61 -3.44 3.01
CA GLU A 197 23.28 -4.56 2.40
C GLU A 197 22.61 -5.85 2.85
N TYR A 198 22.38 -6.75 1.89
CA TYR A 198 21.91 -8.10 2.16
C TYR A 198 22.83 -9.10 1.46
N SER A 199 23.42 -9.98 2.26
CA SER A 199 24.30 -11.06 1.82
C SER A 199 23.75 -12.39 2.33
N ASP A 200 23.60 -13.35 1.43
CA ASP A 200 23.02 -14.66 1.76
C ASP A 200 23.56 -15.76 0.82
N VAL A 201 23.48 -16.99 1.31
CA VAL A 201 23.84 -18.21 0.58
C VAL A 201 22.56 -18.99 0.30
N GLN A 202 22.14 -18.99 -0.96
CA GLN A 202 20.95 -19.70 -1.41
C GLN A 202 21.32 -21.07 -1.98
N HIS A 203 20.59 -22.10 -1.59
CA HIS A 203 20.72 -23.45 -2.13
C HIS A 203 19.56 -23.72 -3.08
N HIS A 204 19.87 -24.03 -4.34
CA HIS A 204 18.90 -24.48 -5.33
C HIS A 204 19.19 -25.92 -5.74
N ILE A 205 18.15 -26.70 -5.99
CA ILE A 205 18.28 -28.07 -6.49
C ILE A 205 17.75 -28.07 -7.92
N GLU A 206 18.64 -28.33 -8.87
CA GLU A 206 18.34 -28.45 -10.29
C GLU A 206 18.73 -29.83 -10.77
N ASP A 207 17.81 -30.56 -11.41
CA ASP A 207 18.09 -31.85 -12.06
C ASP A 207 18.91 -32.84 -11.21
N HIS A 208 18.59 -32.93 -9.92
CA HIS A 208 19.28 -33.75 -8.91
C HIS A 208 20.70 -33.29 -8.50
N GLU A 209 21.16 -32.13 -8.99
CA GLU A 209 22.38 -31.45 -8.54
C GLU A 209 22.04 -30.29 -7.60
N SER A 210 22.75 -30.21 -6.47
CA SER A 210 22.66 -29.06 -5.56
C SER A 210 23.60 -27.95 -6.04
N VAL A 211 23.04 -26.81 -6.41
CA VAL A 211 23.80 -25.59 -6.73
C VAL A 211 23.70 -24.63 -5.56
N THR A 212 24.85 -24.12 -5.13
CA THR A 212 24.90 -23.09 -4.08
C THR A 212 25.30 -21.77 -4.70
N TYR A 213 24.52 -20.74 -4.40
CA TYR A 213 24.74 -19.38 -4.83
C TYR A 213 25.06 -18.55 -3.61
N MET A 214 26.20 -17.88 -3.62
CA MET A 214 26.48 -16.84 -2.65
C MET A 214 26.33 -15.51 -3.37
N GLY A 215 25.51 -14.63 -2.82
CA GLY A 215 25.32 -13.31 -3.39
C GLY A 215 25.25 -12.22 -2.35
N GLU A 216 25.63 -11.02 -2.78
CA GLU A 216 25.55 -9.78 -2.02
C GLU A 216 24.82 -8.75 -2.87
N CYS A 217 23.87 -8.04 -2.26
CA CYS A 217 23.18 -6.94 -2.89
C CYS A 217 23.17 -5.70 -2.00
N TYR A 218 23.25 -4.55 -2.66
CA TYR A 218 23.18 -3.25 -2.03
C TYR A 218 21.89 -2.56 -2.48
N PHE A 219 21.08 -2.18 -1.51
CA PHE A 219 19.85 -1.44 -1.69
C PHE A 219 20.07 0.03 -1.39
N HIS A 220 19.58 0.89 -2.28
CA HIS A 220 19.52 2.33 -2.09
C HIS A 220 18.07 2.82 -2.17
N ASP A 221 17.66 3.62 -1.20
CA ASP A 221 16.29 4.11 -1.04
C ASP A 221 15.25 2.98 -1.13
N LEU A 222 15.45 1.87 -0.40
CA LEU A 222 14.51 0.75 -0.36
C LEU A 222 13.21 1.20 0.34
N PRO A 223 12.07 1.29 -0.37
CA PRO A 223 10.84 1.77 0.25
C PRO A 223 10.16 0.68 1.08
N VAL A 224 9.78 1.04 2.30
CA VAL A 224 9.00 0.20 3.21
C VAL A 224 7.81 1.00 3.73
N ILE A 225 6.57 0.54 3.42
CA ILE A 225 5.37 1.20 3.95
C ILE A 225 5.36 1.14 5.48
N SER A 226 5.14 2.31 6.07
CA SER A 226 5.16 2.54 7.51
C SER A 226 3.76 2.63 8.13
N CYS A 227 2.72 2.22 7.39
CA CYS A 227 1.35 2.09 7.89
C CYS A 227 0.87 0.63 7.95
N SER A 228 -0.08 0.36 8.85
CA SER A 228 -0.91 -0.85 8.94
C SER A 228 -2.12 -0.81 8.00
N CYS A 229 -2.34 0.34 7.35
CA CYS A 229 -3.48 0.66 6.48
C CYS A 229 -3.50 -0.09 5.15
N ILE A 230 -2.46 -0.84 4.83
CA ILE A 230 -2.33 -1.63 3.62
C ILE A 230 -1.48 -2.86 3.94
N ASP A 231 -1.77 -3.96 3.28
CA ASP A 231 -0.95 -5.17 3.35
C ASP A 231 0.35 -4.99 2.56
N GLU A 232 1.45 -5.56 3.06
CA GLU A 232 2.79 -5.44 2.44
C GLU A 232 2.77 -5.84 0.96
N THR A 233 2.18 -6.99 0.62
CA THR A 233 2.12 -7.47 -0.77
C THR A 233 1.35 -6.51 -1.69
N ALA A 234 0.32 -5.84 -1.17
CA ALA A 234 -0.45 -4.87 -1.93
C ALA A 234 0.32 -3.56 -2.15
N ALA A 235 1.09 -3.14 -1.16
CA ALA A 235 2.00 -2.00 -1.28
C ALA A 235 3.13 -2.28 -2.28
N ASP A 236 3.71 -3.48 -2.21
CA ASP A 236 4.80 -3.90 -3.07
C ASP A 236 4.37 -3.97 -4.54
N ALA A 237 3.13 -4.39 -4.79
CA ALA A 237 2.55 -4.40 -6.12
C ALA A 237 2.28 -3.00 -6.71
N LEU A 238 2.49 -1.92 -5.95
CA LEU A 238 2.45 -0.55 -6.47
C LEU A 238 3.80 -0.06 -6.98
N GLU A 239 4.90 -0.75 -6.67
CA GLU A 239 6.20 -0.42 -7.23
C GLU A 239 6.27 -0.69 -8.74
N PRO A 240 7.13 0.04 -9.47
CA PRO A 240 8.14 0.98 -8.99
C PRO A 240 7.63 2.42 -8.76
N PHE A 241 8.17 3.07 -7.73
CA PHE A 241 8.04 4.52 -7.53
C PHE A 241 9.34 5.22 -7.93
N ALA A 242 9.23 6.37 -8.60
CA ALA A 242 10.40 7.09 -9.09
C ALA A 242 11.03 7.93 -7.95
N MET A 243 11.82 7.30 -7.08
CA MET A 243 12.43 7.98 -5.92
C MET A 243 13.32 9.15 -6.29
N SER A 244 13.91 9.16 -7.48
CA SER A 244 14.67 10.30 -8.02
C SER A 244 13.83 11.58 -8.19
N SER A 245 12.50 11.47 -8.18
CA SER A 245 11.56 12.59 -8.27
C SER A 245 11.03 13.08 -6.91
N LYS A 246 11.53 12.54 -5.79
CA LYS A 246 11.14 12.97 -4.44
C LYS A 246 11.51 14.43 -4.21
N LYS A 247 10.58 15.18 -3.62
CA LYS A 247 10.74 16.60 -3.26
C LYS A 247 10.81 16.72 -1.73
N PRO A 248 11.47 17.74 -1.18
CA PRO A 248 11.31 18.08 0.24
C PRO A 248 9.81 18.19 0.56
N PHE A 249 9.42 17.69 1.73
CA PHE A 249 8.02 17.72 2.13
C PHE A 249 7.50 19.16 2.23
N ASP A 250 6.40 19.43 1.52
CA ASP A 250 5.62 20.66 1.62
C ASP A 250 4.13 20.31 1.68
N THR A 251 3.40 20.98 2.56
CA THR A 251 1.97 20.75 2.83
C THR A 251 1.09 21.06 1.62
N SER A 252 1.56 21.88 0.67
CA SER A 252 0.88 22.18 -0.60
C SER A 252 0.50 20.93 -1.38
N TYR A 253 1.37 19.93 -1.35
CA TYR A 253 1.13 18.69 -2.09
C TYR A 253 -0.03 17.89 -1.49
N LEU A 254 -0.44 18.17 -0.25
CA LEU A 254 -1.62 17.58 0.39
C LEU A 254 -2.94 18.32 0.06
N MET A 255 -2.89 19.46 -0.63
CA MET A 255 -4.08 20.25 -0.97
C MET A 255 -4.91 19.50 -2.01
N GLY A 256 -6.08 18.99 -1.61
CA GLY A 256 -6.92 18.12 -2.44
C GLY A 256 -6.65 16.62 -2.32
N PHE A 257 -5.79 16.21 -1.37
CA PHE A 257 -5.44 14.80 -1.13
C PHE A 257 -5.55 14.43 0.36
N TYR A 258 -5.82 13.15 0.61
CA TYR A 258 -5.70 12.59 1.95
C TYR A 258 -4.27 12.14 2.23
N SER A 259 -3.93 11.96 3.49
CA SER A 259 -2.65 11.39 3.93
C SER A 259 -2.88 10.44 5.10
N ASN A 260 -2.15 9.32 5.12
CA ASN A 260 -2.23 8.34 6.20
C ASN A 260 -1.13 8.57 7.25
N THR A 261 -1.37 8.11 8.48
CA THR A 261 -0.40 8.16 9.57
C THR A 261 0.60 7.00 9.48
N ALA A 262 1.84 7.23 9.91
CA ALA A 262 2.75 6.14 10.22
C ALA A 262 2.37 5.60 11.60
N ASP A 263 1.94 4.34 11.68
CA ASP A 263 1.41 3.72 12.91
C ASP A 263 2.19 2.45 13.32
N LEU A 264 3.26 2.12 12.60
CA LEU A 264 4.13 1.00 12.90
C LEU A 264 5.32 1.43 13.76
N SER A 265 5.72 0.56 14.68
CA SER A 265 6.94 0.75 15.46
C SER A 265 8.20 0.64 14.58
N GLU A 266 9.29 1.29 14.97
CA GLU A 266 10.56 1.21 14.22
C GLU A 266 11.07 -0.22 14.08
N ALA A 267 10.84 -1.06 15.08
CA ALA A 267 11.19 -2.48 15.04
C ALA A 267 10.40 -3.25 13.96
N GLU A 268 9.09 -3.01 13.84
CA GLU A 268 8.26 -3.62 12.80
C GLU A 268 8.66 -3.14 11.40
N ILE A 269 8.96 -1.85 11.25
CA ILE A 269 9.42 -1.28 9.98
C ILE A 269 10.76 -1.90 9.57
N LEU A 270 11.70 -2.02 10.49
CA LEU A 270 13.01 -2.63 10.24
C LEU A 270 12.89 -4.11 9.87
N GLU A 271 12.00 -4.86 10.53
CA GLU A 271 11.75 -6.26 10.18
C GLU A 271 11.15 -6.40 8.77
N ARG A 272 10.22 -5.51 8.41
CA ARG A 272 9.72 -5.43 7.03
C ARG A 272 10.82 -5.12 6.03
N ALA A 273 11.75 -4.22 6.36
CA ALA A 273 12.90 -3.90 5.50
C ALA A 273 13.78 -5.15 5.27
N ARG A 274 14.09 -5.91 6.33
CA ARG A 274 14.87 -7.15 6.23
C ARG A 274 14.20 -8.19 5.35
N LYS A 275 12.91 -8.43 5.59
CA LYS A 275 12.11 -9.36 4.78
C LYS A 275 12.08 -8.93 3.32
N ARG A 276 11.81 -7.65 3.06
CA ARG A 276 11.76 -7.06 1.72
C ARG A 276 13.08 -7.19 0.98
N GLY A 277 14.20 -6.88 1.61
CA GLY A 277 15.50 -7.00 0.95
C GLY A 277 15.88 -8.46 0.70
N LYS A 278 15.49 -9.40 1.57
CA LYS A 278 15.62 -10.84 1.27
C LYS A 278 14.81 -11.25 0.03
N GLU A 279 13.56 -10.80 -0.08
CA GLU A 279 12.70 -11.09 -1.23
C GLU A 279 13.29 -10.51 -2.53
N LYS A 280 13.68 -9.23 -2.53
CA LYS A 280 14.33 -8.61 -3.69
C LYS A 280 15.66 -9.27 -4.03
N PHE A 281 16.48 -9.64 -3.05
CA PHE A 281 17.72 -10.37 -3.27
C PHE A 281 17.47 -11.68 -4.03
N ASN A 282 16.51 -12.48 -3.57
CA ASN A 282 16.17 -13.75 -4.20
C ASN A 282 15.66 -13.55 -5.64
N ASP A 283 14.82 -12.54 -5.86
CA ASP A 283 14.31 -12.21 -7.20
C ASP A 283 15.46 -11.80 -8.13
N HIS A 284 16.38 -10.93 -7.69
CA HIS A 284 17.53 -10.51 -8.49
C HIS A 284 18.53 -11.64 -8.75
N LEU A 285 18.76 -12.52 -7.77
CA LEU A 285 19.63 -13.68 -7.94
C LEU A 285 19.04 -14.65 -8.98
N LEU A 286 17.73 -14.89 -8.94
CA LEU A 286 17.01 -15.69 -9.93
C LEU A 286 17.08 -15.06 -11.33
N GLU A 287 16.89 -13.75 -11.43
CA GLU A 287 17.03 -12.99 -12.69
C GLU A 287 18.44 -13.08 -13.28
N TYR A 288 19.46 -12.88 -12.44
CA TYR A 288 20.86 -13.05 -12.82
C TYR A 288 21.14 -14.46 -13.33
N TRP A 289 20.62 -15.49 -12.64
CA TRP A 289 20.76 -16.89 -13.06
C TRP A 289 20.07 -17.17 -14.40
N GLN A 290 18.87 -16.64 -14.63
CA GLN A 290 18.14 -16.83 -15.90
C GLN A 290 18.74 -16.02 -17.06
N GLY A 291 19.72 -15.13 -16.80
CA GLY A 291 20.25 -14.21 -17.79
C GLY A 291 19.22 -13.18 -18.26
N VAL A 292 18.18 -12.94 -17.45
CA VAL A 292 17.05 -12.06 -17.77
C VAL A 292 17.08 -10.91 -16.78
N SER A 293 17.45 -9.71 -17.23
CA SER A 293 17.43 -8.51 -16.38
C SER A 293 16.16 -7.73 -16.69
N ARG A 294 15.19 -7.70 -15.77
CA ARG A 294 13.89 -7.03 -15.98
C ARG A 294 13.73 -5.77 -15.16
N ASP A 295 14.19 -5.76 -13.91
CA ASP A 295 14.13 -4.60 -13.04
C ASP A 295 15.45 -4.44 -12.27
N LYS A 296 15.93 -3.20 -12.14
CA LYS A 296 17.12 -2.84 -11.34
C LYS A 296 16.82 -1.68 -10.39
N SER A 297 15.54 -1.34 -10.22
CA SER A 297 15.14 -0.27 -9.32
C SER A 297 15.63 -0.58 -7.90
N HIS A 298 16.26 0.40 -7.26
CA HIS A 298 16.78 0.33 -5.89
C HIS A 298 17.98 -0.60 -5.64
N VAL A 299 18.42 -1.40 -6.61
CA VAL A 299 19.59 -2.28 -6.46
C VAL A 299 20.79 -1.70 -7.20
N GLU A 300 21.80 -1.29 -6.44
CA GLU A 300 22.99 -0.66 -7.00
C GLU A 300 23.94 -1.71 -7.62
N LYS A 301 24.21 -2.79 -6.87
CA LYS A 301 25.14 -3.85 -7.26
C LYS A 301 24.66 -5.20 -6.77
N VAL A 302 24.86 -6.22 -7.61
CA VAL A 302 24.69 -7.63 -7.27
C VAL A 302 26.01 -8.33 -7.58
N PHE A 303 26.63 -8.90 -6.55
CA PHE A 303 27.76 -9.81 -6.72
C PHE A 303 27.25 -11.22 -6.47
N ALA A 304 27.44 -12.12 -7.42
CA ALA A 304 27.07 -13.52 -7.26
C ALA A 304 28.24 -14.42 -7.68
N SER A 305 28.62 -15.34 -6.80
CA SER A 305 29.64 -16.35 -7.09
C SER A 305 29.01 -17.74 -7.10
N PHE A 306 29.46 -18.54 -8.07
CA PHE A 306 28.97 -19.90 -8.28
C PHE A 306 30.00 -20.87 -7.73
N GLN A 307 29.60 -21.68 -6.75
CA GLN A 307 30.44 -22.75 -6.26
C GLN A 307 29.69 -24.07 -6.24
N LYS A 308 30.23 -25.08 -6.94
CA LYS A 308 29.68 -26.45 -6.99
C LYS A 308 29.93 -27.27 -5.71
N ARG A 309 30.41 -26.66 -4.63
CA ARG A 309 30.71 -27.34 -3.36
C ARG A 309 30.12 -26.56 -2.20
N ASN A 310 29.67 -27.27 -1.17
CA ASN A 310 29.18 -26.72 0.11
C ASN A 310 30.16 -25.68 0.67
N PRO A 311 29.88 -24.38 0.53
CA PRO A 311 30.58 -23.35 1.28
C PRO A 311 30.18 -23.49 2.75
N PRO A 312 30.96 -22.93 3.70
CA PRO A 312 30.49 -22.82 5.08
C PRO A 312 29.15 -22.07 5.10
N LEU A 313 28.19 -22.55 5.91
CA LEU A 313 27.00 -21.79 6.21
C LEU A 313 27.43 -20.44 6.78
N CYS A 314 27.11 -19.37 6.08
CA CYS A 314 27.18 -18.02 6.61
C CYS A 314 25.76 -17.61 6.98
N ASP A 315 25.57 -17.13 8.20
CA ASP A 315 24.30 -16.52 8.58
C ASP A 315 24.05 -15.31 7.66
N PRO A 316 22.81 -15.11 7.18
CA PRO A 316 22.48 -13.98 6.34
C PRO A 316 22.83 -12.68 7.07
N LYS A 317 23.69 -11.87 6.46
CA LYS A 317 24.05 -10.57 7.00
C LYS A 317 23.11 -9.54 6.40
N SER A 318 22.44 -8.82 7.28
CA SER A 318 21.60 -7.69 6.89
C SER A 318 21.89 -6.48 7.76
N ALA A 319 22.27 -5.39 7.12
CA ALA A 319 22.44 -4.10 7.75
C ALA A 319 21.57 -3.11 6.98
N TYR A 320 20.61 -2.49 7.69
CA TYR A 320 19.72 -1.49 7.12
C TYR A 320 19.81 -0.24 7.97
N GLU A 321 20.04 0.90 7.32
CA GLU A 321 20.06 2.22 7.90
C GLU A 321 18.91 3.04 7.33
N LYS A 322 18.13 3.67 8.21
CA LYS A 322 17.02 4.53 7.82
C LYS A 322 17.59 5.82 7.23
N THR A 323 17.28 6.09 5.96
CA THR A 323 17.78 7.28 5.24
C THR A 323 16.78 8.43 5.22
N GLY A 324 15.49 8.14 5.45
CA GLY A 324 14.47 9.16 5.54
C GLY A 324 13.06 8.61 5.43
N THR A 325 12.09 9.52 5.39
CA THR A 325 10.67 9.24 5.27
C THR A 325 10.10 9.95 4.04
N VAL A 326 9.25 9.27 3.29
CA VAL A 326 8.63 9.77 2.07
C VAL A 326 7.14 9.45 2.02
N MET A 327 6.35 10.40 1.52
CA MET A 327 4.93 10.19 1.26
C MET A 327 4.72 9.74 -0.19
N LEU A 328 4.13 8.55 -0.38
CA LEU A 328 3.89 7.94 -1.69
C LEU A 328 2.48 8.25 -2.22
N PRO A 329 2.32 8.72 -3.48
CA PRO A 329 1.02 9.06 -4.04
C PRO A 329 0.30 7.81 -4.54
N VAL A 330 -0.87 7.49 -3.97
CA VAL A 330 -1.66 6.31 -4.35
C VAL A 330 -3.13 6.67 -4.53
N TRP A 331 -3.73 6.27 -5.64
CA TRP A 331 -5.17 6.38 -5.84
C TRP A 331 -5.88 5.11 -5.36
N PHE A 332 -6.92 5.30 -4.55
CA PHE A 332 -7.82 4.27 -4.06
C PHE A 332 -9.13 4.35 -4.85
N ILE A 333 -9.49 3.27 -5.53
CA ILE A 333 -10.76 3.14 -6.27
C ILE A 333 -11.58 2.02 -5.67
N THR A 334 -12.76 2.33 -5.14
CA THR A 334 -13.68 1.35 -4.57
C THR A 334 -14.92 1.18 -5.46
N VAL A 335 -15.26 -0.08 -5.73
CA VAL A 335 -16.47 -0.50 -6.47
C VAL A 335 -17.25 -1.51 -5.62
N HIS A 336 -18.54 -1.29 -5.41
CA HIS A 336 -19.37 -2.29 -4.72
C HIS A 336 -19.97 -3.28 -5.72
N TYR A 337 -19.81 -4.57 -5.44
CA TYR A 337 -20.37 -5.64 -6.25
C TYR A 337 -20.89 -6.75 -5.36
N GLU A 338 -22.17 -7.10 -5.51
CA GLU A 338 -22.85 -8.12 -4.68
C GLU A 338 -22.69 -7.82 -3.16
N ASN A 339 -22.87 -6.55 -2.77
CA ASN A 339 -22.67 -6.03 -1.40
C ASN A 339 -21.25 -6.17 -0.85
N THR A 340 -20.27 -6.53 -1.68
CA THR A 340 -18.86 -6.60 -1.30
C THR A 340 -18.10 -5.44 -1.94
N PRO A 341 -17.39 -4.61 -1.16
CA PRO A 341 -16.51 -3.58 -1.69
C PRO A 341 -15.22 -4.21 -2.23
N TYR A 342 -14.84 -3.79 -3.44
CA TYR A 342 -13.56 -4.13 -4.07
C TYR A 342 -12.75 -2.86 -4.22
N THR A 343 -11.60 -2.81 -3.54
CA THR A 343 -10.68 -1.67 -3.56
C THR A 343 -9.48 -1.98 -4.44
N PHE A 344 -9.21 -1.09 -5.37
CA PHE A 344 -8.06 -1.10 -6.28
C PHE A 344 -7.15 0.05 -5.92
N LEU A 345 -5.85 -0.22 -5.99
CA LEU A 345 -4.79 0.72 -5.72
C LEU A 345 -4.09 1.05 -7.02
N ILE A 346 -3.82 2.33 -7.25
CA ILE A 346 -3.18 2.77 -8.48
C ILE A 346 -2.01 3.68 -8.11
N ASN A 347 -0.83 3.34 -8.62
CA ASN A 347 0.36 4.16 -8.42
C ASN A 347 0.12 5.57 -9.02
N GLY A 348 0.26 6.61 -8.20
CA GLY A 348 -0.01 8.00 -8.56
C GLY A 348 1.00 8.64 -9.51
N GLN A 349 2.08 7.93 -9.86
CA GLN A 349 3.09 8.35 -10.85
C GLN A 349 2.98 7.55 -12.15
N THR A 350 2.88 6.22 -12.06
CA THR A 350 2.90 5.33 -13.24
C THR A 350 1.50 5.00 -13.77
N GLY A 351 0.47 5.07 -12.92
CA GLY A 351 -0.89 4.67 -13.25
C GLY A 351 -1.09 3.15 -13.28
N GLU A 352 -0.12 2.36 -12.82
CA GLU A 352 -0.23 0.92 -12.70
C GLU A 352 -1.27 0.53 -11.65
N VAL A 353 -2.08 -0.48 -11.95
CA VAL A 353 -3.27 -0.87 -11.17
C VAL A 353 -3.03 -2.22 -10.49
N SER A 354 -3.11 -2.19 -9.16
CA SER A 354 -3.07 -3.34 -8.25
C SER A 354 -4.43 -3.52 -7.55
N GLY A 355 -4.77 -4.74 -7.13
CA GLY A 355 -5.98 -5.04 -6.33
C GLY A 355 -7.07 -5.88 -7.01
N THR A 356 -7.83 -6.63 -6.21
CA THR A 356 -8.62 -7.81 -6.65
C THR A 356 -9.97 -7.47 -7.29
N ALA A 357 -10.30 -8.16 -8.38
CA ALA A 357 -11.66 -8.16 -8.96
C ALA A 357 -12.39 -9.49 -8.68
N PRO A 358 -13.74 -9.50 -8.59
CA PRO A 358 -14.51 -10.73 -8.46
C PRO A 358 -14.33 -11.64 -9.68
N TRP A 359 -14.35 -12.95 -9.45
CA TRP A 359 -14.30 -13.96 -10.52
C TRP A 359 -15.68 -14.47 -10.94
N ASN A 360 -15.78 -14.93 -12.19
CA ASN A 360 -16.94 -15.66 -12.66
C ASN A 360 -16.75 -17.16 -12.39
N LYS A 361 -17.11 -17.61 -11.18
CA LYS A 361 -17.01 -19.02 -10.75
C LYS A 361 -17.65 -19.98 -11.76
N LYS A 362 -18.83 -19.65 -12.28
CA LYS A 362 -19.56 -20.49 -13.24
C LYS A 362 -18.77 -20.69 -14.54
N LEU A 363 -18.16 -19.63 -15.06
CA LEU A 363 -17.33 -19.70 -16.26
C LEU A 363 -16.09 -20.57 -16.04
N ILE A 364 -15.40 -20.40 -14.91
CA ILE A 364 -14.19 -21.15 -14.58
C ILE A 364 -14.51 -22.64 -14.42
N TYR A 365 -15.49 -23.00 -13.58
CA TYR A 365 -15.86 -24.41 -13.37
C TYR A 365 -16.41 -25.06 -14.64
N SER A 366 -17.12 -24.31 -15.50
CA SER A 366 -17.58 -24.81 -16.80
C SER A 366 -16.42 -25.10 -17.74
N LEU A 367 -15.40 -24.23 -17.80
CA LEU A 367 -14.20 -24.45 -18.62
C LEU A 367 -13.39 -25.64 -18.11
N MET A 368 -13.21 -25.76 -16.80
CA MET A 368 -12.53 -26.90 -16.19
C MET A 368 -13.28 -28.21 -16.47
N GLY A 369 -14.60 -28.22 -16.34
CA GLY A 369 -15.44 -29.39 -16.67
C GLY A 369 -15.37 -29.78 -18.14
N LEU A 370 -15.38 -28.80 -19.05
CA LEU A 370 -15.28 -29.05 -20.49
C LEU A 370 -13.89 -29.59 -20.89
N MET A 371 -12.82 -29.05 -20.30
CA MET A 371 -11.46 -29.58 -20.48
C MET A 371 -11.33 -31.01 -19.96
N PHE A 372 -11.90 -31.31 -18.79
CA PHE A 372 -11.90 -32.66 -18.23
C PHE A 372 -12.65 -33.65 -19.14
N LEU A 373 -13.84 -33.27 -19.62
CA LEU A 373 -14.61 -34.07 -20.57
C LEU A 373 -13.84 -34.29 -21.88
N ALA A 374 -13.19 -33.27 -22.41
CA ALA A 374 -12.37 -33.39 -23.62
C ALA A 374 -11.21 -34.39 -23.41
N CYS A 375 -10.47 -34.29 -22.30
CA CYS A 375 -9.43 -35.26 -21.96
C CYS A 375 -9.98 -36.69 -21.81
N ALA A 376 -11.10 -36.85 -21.10
CA ALA A 376 -11.71 -38.17 -20.89
C ALA A 376 -12.20 -38.80 -22.20
N THR A 377 -12.80 -38.00 -23.09
CA THR A 377 -13.23 -38.47 -24.42
C THR A 377 -12.05 -38.86 -25.31
N LEU A 378 -10.97 -38.06 -25.33
CA LEU A 378 -9.74 -38.39 -26.07
C LEU A 378 -9.13 -39.70 -25.59
N LEU A 379 -8.99 -39.88 -24.29
CA LEU A 379 -8.51 -41.13 -23.68
C LEU A 379 -9.43 -42.31 -24.06
N THR A 380 -10.75 -42.13 -23.96
CA THR A 380 -11.72 -43.18 -24.28
C THR A 380 -11.67 -43.59 -25.75
N VAL A 381 -11.57 -42.63 -26.68
CA VAL A 381 -11.45 -42.90 -28.12
C VAL A 381 -10.14 -43.64 -28.41
N TYR A 382 -9.04 -43.21 -27.80
CA TYR A 382 -7.74 -43.87 -27.94
C TYR A 382 -7.79 -45.34 -27.48
N TYR A 383 -8.28 -45.61 -26.27
CA TYR A 383 -8.37 -46.97 -25.74
C TYR A 383 -9.39 -47.86 -26.48
N ARG A 384 -10.40 -47.28 -27.14
CA ARG A 384 -11.32 -48.03 -28.01
C ARG A 384 -10.72 -48.35 -29.37
N ALA A 385 -9.90 -47.46 -29.92
CA ALA A 385 -9.31 -47.62 -31.24
C ALA A 385 -8.22 -48.71 -31.25
N ASP A 386 -7.51 -48.88 -30.14
CA ASP A 386 -6.46 -49.91 -30.00
C ASP A 386 -6.59 -50.71 -28.68
N PRO A 387 -7.41 -51.78 -28.65
CA PRO A 387 -7.62 -52.61 -27.46
C PRO A 387 -6.35 -53.34 -26.98
N SER A 388 -5.34 -53.42 -27.84
CA SER A 388 -4.01 -54.01 -27.54
C SER A 388 -3.23 -53.19 -26.51
N ALA A 389 -3.59 -51.91 -26.32
CA ALA A 389 -2.97 -50.98 -25.38
C ALA A 389 -3.00 -51.41 -23.91
N PHE A 390 -3.80 -52.42 -23.56
CA PHE A 390 -3.82 -52.98 -22.21
C PHE A 390 -2.82 -54.14 -22.01
N ARG A 391 -2.22 -54.69 -23.09
CA ARG A 391 -1.26 -55.80 -22.99
C ARG A 391 0.16 -55.25 -22.92
N ILE A 392 0.73 -55.33 -21.72
CA ILE A 392 2.11 -54.95 -21.40
C ILE A 392 3.07 -55.94 -22.10
N GLY A 393 3.49 -55.60 -23.33
CA GLY A 393 4.60 -56.23 -24.04
C GLY A 393 5.78 -55.25 -24.09
N SER A 394 6.99 -55.74 -23.79
CA SER A 394 8.19 -54.93 -23.51
C SER A 394 8.74 -54.11 -24.69
N ASP A 395 8.27 -54.33 -25.91
CA ASP A 395 9.00 -53.89 -27.11
C ASP A 395 8.33 -52.73 -27.88
N GLU A 396 7.13 -52.27 -27.47
CA GLU A 396 6.39 -51.16 -28.13
C GLU A 396 5.99 -50.02 -27.15
N LEU A 397 6.82 -49.73 -26.16
CA LEU A 397 6.52 -48.74 -25.11
C LEU A 397 6.28 -47.31 -25.64
N ASP A 398 6.96 -46.91 -26.71
CA ASP A 398 6.95 -45.54 -27.23
C ASP A 398 5.62 -45.12 -27.88
N LEU A 399 4.88 -46.05 -28.50
CA LEU A 399 3.61 -45.72 -29.17
C LEU A 399 2.46 -45.59 -28.16
N TYR A 400 2.44 -46.43 -27.13
CA TYR A 400 1.37 -46.47 -26.14
C TYR A 400 1.34 -45.29 -25.18
N LEU A 401 2.49 -44.64 -24.95
CA LEU A 401 2.62 -43.48 -24.08
C LEU A 401 2.16 -42.16 -24.76
N THR A 402 2.05 -42.08 -26.08
CA THR A 402 1.78 -40.82 -26.79
C THR A 402 0.44 -40.17 -26.43
N ALA A 403 -0.64 -40.95 -26.33
CA ALA A 403 -1.96 -40.43 -25.97
C ALA A 403 -2.12 -40.05 -24.49
N PRO A 404 -1.66 -40.84 -23.50
CA PRO A 404 -1.64 -40.38 -22.12
C PRO A 404 -0.70 -39.17 -21.95
N ILE A 405 0.43 -39.09 -22.66
CA ILE A 405 1.29 -37.89 -22.69
C ILE A 405 0.55 -36.69 -23.28
N ALA A 406 -0.20 -36.85 -24.38
CA ALA A 406 -0.97 -35.76 -24.99
C ALA A 406 -2.12 -35.31 -24.08
N ALA A 407 -2.86 -36.24 -23.46
CA ALA A 407 -3.90 -35.93 -22.48
C ALA A 407 -3.32 -35.22 -21.26
N PHE A 408 -2.15 -35.67 -20.78
CA PHE A 408 -1.41 -34.99 -19.72
C PHE A 408 -0.93 -33.62 -20.15
N GLY A 409 -0.50 -33.43 -21.39
CA GLY A 409 -0.10 -32.15 -21.97
C GLY A 409 -1.26 -31.15 -22.04
N VAL A 410 -2.46 -31.59 -22.43
CA VAL A 410 -3.68 -30.76 -22.43
C VAL A 410 -4.09 -30.38 -21.01
N LEU A 411 -3.98 -31.32 -20.06
CA LEU A 411 -4.30 -31.09 -18.66
C LEU A 411 -3.25 -30.17 -18.00
N ALA A 412 -1.97 -30.37 -18.30
CA ALA A 412 -0.86 -29.51 -17.87
C ALA A 412 -0.95 -28.11 -18.48
N PHE A 413 -1.35 -27.97 -19.74
CA PHE A 413 -1.62 -26.68 -20.36
C PHE A 413 -2.83 -25.99 -19.73
N GLY A 414 -3.90 -26.73 -19.42
CA GLY A 414 -5.04 -26.23 -18.65
C GLY A 414 -4.64 -25.77 -17.25
N VAL A 415 -3.79 -26.53 -16.56
CA VAL A 415 -3.21 -26.17 -15.25
C VAL A 415 -2.25 -24.99 -15.38
N ALA A 416 -1.49 -24.87 -16.47
CA ALA A 416 -0.58 -23.74 -16.71
C ALA A 416 -1.37 -22.46 -17.03
N LEU A 417 -2.43 -22.53 -17.82
CA LEU A 417 -3.39 -21.44 -18.02
C LEU A 417 -4.07 -21.08 -16.71
N PHE A 418 -4.46 -22.06 -15.90
CA PHE A 418 -5.02 -21.84 -14.58
C PHE A 418 -3.99 -21.19 -13.66
N LYS A 419 -2.75 -21.65 -13.62
CA LYS A 419 -1.65 -21.06 -12.84
C LYS A 419 -1.29 -19.67 -13.32
N HIS A 420 -1.28 -19.41 -14.62
CA HIS A 420 -1.02 -18.08 -15.17
C HIS A 420 -2.17 -17.13 -14.86
N ALA A 421 -3.42 -17.61 -15.00
CA ALA A 421 -4.58 -16.89 -14.50
C ALA A 421 -4.47 -16.67 -12.99
N ASN A 422 -4.05 -17.67 -12.21
CA ASN A 422 -3.93 -17.59 -10.76
C ASN A 422 -2.79 -16.67 -10.33
N LYS A 423 -1.67 -16.60 -11.05
CA LYS A 423 -0.55 -15.68 -10.80
C LYS A 423 -0.95 -14.23 -11.11
N LEU A 424 -1.65 -14.02 -12.22
CA LEU A 424 -2.36 -12.77 -12.49
C LEU A 424 -3.46 -12.49 -11.45
N LEU A 425 -3.90 -13.48 -10.68
CA LEU A 425 -4.87 -13.34 -9.59
C LEU A 425 -4.22 -13.36 -8.19
N GLU A 426 -2.92 -13.61 -8.02
CA GLU A 426 -2.26 -13.70 -6.72
C GLU A 426 -1.59 -12.38 -6.36
N VAL A 427 -0.91 -11.75 -7.34
CA VAL A 427 -0.73 -10.26 -7.38
C VAL A 427 -2.09 -9.55 -7.26
N THR A 428 -3.08 -10.25 -7.82
CA THR A 428 -4.52 -10.01 -7.81
C THR A 428 -5.15 -9.90 -6.43
N SER A 429 -4.88 -10.93 -5.62
CA SER A 429 -5.57 -11.36 -4.41
C SER A 429 -4.58 -11.47 -3.26
N SER A 430 -4.17 -10.33 -2.70
CA SER A 430 -4.02 -10.40 -1.26
C SER A 430 -5.44 -10.61 -0.74
N ILE A 431 -5.77 -11.86 -0.39
CA ILE A 431 -6.98 -12.22 0.38
C ILE A 431 -7.12 -11.25 1.58
N LYS A 432 -5.97 -10.73 2.02
CA LYS A 432 -5.76 -9.64 2.97
C LYS A 432 -6.27 -8.26 2.58
N LEU A 433 -6.36 -7.80 1.32
CA LEU A 433 -7.04 -6.53 0.99
C LEU A 433 -8.56 -6.63 1.23
N SER A 434 -9.17 -7.76 0.88
CA SER A 434 -10.59 -8.02 1.16
C SER A 434 -10.84 -8.28 2.66
N VAL A 435 -9.88 -8.90 3.35
CA VAL A 435 -9.88 -9.08 4.82
C VAL A 435 -9.55 -7.78 5.53
N PHE A 436 -8.75 -6.89 4.96
CA PHE A 436 -8.44 -5.56 5.46
C PHE A 436 -9.67 -4.67 5.36
N SER A 437 -10.35 -4.69 4.20
CA SER A 437 -11.67 -4.10 4.02
C SER A 437 -12.65 -4.65 5.05
N ARG A 438 -12.75 -5.98 5.22
CA ARG A 438 -13.69 -6.64 6.15
C ARG A 438 -13.38 -6.41 7.64
N LYS A 439 -12.12 -6.58 8.05
CA LYS A 439 -11.61 -6.40 9.43
C LYS A 439 -11.86 -4.96 9.91
N ARG A 440 -11.68 -3.98 9.02
CA ARG A 440 -12.03 -2.59 9.32
C ARG A 440 -13.54 -2.32 9.12
N GLN A 441 -14.27 -3.04 8.28
CA GLN A 441 -15.74 -2.91 8.19
C GLN A 441 -16.51 -3.48 9.39
N GLY A 442 -15.80 -4.01 10.39
CA GLY A 442 -16.40 -4.54 11.62
C GLY A 442 -16.90 -5.98 11.49
N ASP A 443 -16.64 -6.66 10.37
CA ASP A 443 -16.90 -8.08 10.25
C ASP A 443 -15.90 -8.84 11.13
N ARG A 444 -16.38 -9.39 12.25
CA ARG A 444 -15.63 -10.38 13.03
C ARG A 444 -15.48 -11.64 12.19
N ILE A 445 -14.23 -12.01 11.90
CA ILE A 445 -13.88 -13.27 11.23
C ILE A 445 -14.12 -14.44 12.17
#